data_AF-A0A2T4YD90-F1
#
_entry.id   AF-A0A2T4YD90-F1
#
_cell.length_a   1.000
_cell.length_b   1.000
_cell.length_c   1.000
_cell.angle_alpha   90.00
_cell.angle_beta   90.00
_cell.angle_gamma   90.00
#
_symmetry.space_group_name_H-M   'P 1'
#
loop_
_entity.id
_entity.type
_entity.pdbx_description
1 polymer ?
#
loop_
_entity_poly.entity_id
_entity_poly.type
_entity_poly.pdbx_seq_one_letter_code
_entity_poly.pdbx_strand_id
1 'polypeptide(L)'
;MPFPNRVAPDGRLFADPARGLLFGNRGGRFHDPQTRALPQRTYASRQWICCVLAFKGRRRQVWGKGYTELFFCDEITALAAGHRPCMECRRADALAYRAALMRGTGLTDTPSFPEIDRRLDHERRSGRVNRLHHIPVADLPDGSMILREDGQGFLALKSGRALLWSPAGYVARLEPPAGIVHVLTPPSTLAALANGYRPLWHGSA
;
A
#
# COMPACT_ATOMS: atom_id res chain seq x y z
N MET A 1 -14.81 9.02 -18.08
CA MET A 1 -13.39 8.70 -17.77
C MET A 1 -13.28 8.30 -16.30
N PRO A 2 -12.46 7.30 -15.95
CA PRO A 2 -12.26 6.92 -14.55
C PRO A 2 -11.63 8.07 -13.75
N PHE A 3 -11.95 8.18 -12.46
CA PHE A 3 -11.26 9.11 -11.57
C PHE A 3 -9.79 8.73 -11.42
N PRO A 4 -8.89 9.70 -11.15
CA PRO A 4 -7.52 9.41 -10.76
C PRO A 4 -7.45 8.91 -9.31
N ASN A 5 -8.08 7.76 -9.06
CA ASN A 5 -8.26 7.16 -7.73
C ASN A 5 -7.63 5.76 -7.62
N ARG A 6 -6.85 5.34 -8.61
CA ARG A 6 -5.97 4.18 -8.48
C ARG A 6 -4.67 4.60 -7.85
N VAL A 7 -4.08 3.70 -7.07
CA VAL A 7 -2.82 3.93 -6.37
C VAL A 7 -1.78 2.98 -6.90
N ALA A 8 -0.68 3.54 -7.39
CA ALA A 8 0.51 2.77 -7.78
C ALA A 8 1.32 2.38 -6.52
N PRO A 9 2.23 1.41 -6.61
CA PRO A 9 3.09 1.01 -5.49
C PRO A 9 3.90 2.15 -4.85
N ASP A 10 4.27 3.16 -5.63
CA ASP A 10 4.92 4.40 -5.14
C ASP A 10 3.93 5.41 -4.52
N GLY A 11 2.64 5.10 -4.42
CA GLY A 11 1.63 6.01 -3.91
C GLY A 11 1.20 7.10 -4.90
N ARG A 12 1.63 7.08 -6.16
CA ARG A 12 1.09 7.98 -7.18
C ARG A 12 -0.38 7.67 -7.46
N LEU A 13 -1.18 8.72 -7.63
CA LEU A 13 -2.58 8.60 -8.05
C LEU A 13 -2.68 8.66 -9.57
N PHE A 14 -3.45 7.78 -10.19
CA PHE A 14 -3.67 7.74 -11.63
C PHE A 14 -5.07 7.22 -11.97
N ALA A 15 -5.51 7.46 -13.21
CA ALA A 15 -6.82 7.07 -13.69
C ALA A 15 -6.71 5.78 -14.52
N ASP A 16 -7.46 4.75 -14.12
CA ASP A 16 -7.46 3.44 -14.80
C ASP A 16 -8.76 2.67 -14.47
N PRO A 17 -9.34 1.91 -15.42
CA PRO A 17 -10.60 1.21 -15.21
C PRO A 17 -10.51 -0.05 -14.33
N ALA A 18 -9.31 -0.61 -14.09
CA ALA A 18 -9.10 -1.83 -13.31
C ALA A 18 -9.73 -1.73 -11.92
N ARG A 19 -10.49 -2.73 -11.48
CA ARG A 19 -11.30 -2.61 -10.25
C ARG A 19 -10.48 -2.68 -8.96
N GLY A 20 -9.41 -3.48 -8.96
CA GLY A 20 -8.63 -3.79 -7.78
C GLY A 20 -9.38 -4.66 -6.76
N LEU A 21 -8.68 -5.13 -5.73
CA LEU A 21 -9.25 -5.97 -4.67
C LEU A 21 -9.59 -5.20 -3.39
N LEU A 22 -9.00 -4.02 -3.20
CA LEU A 22 -9.19 -3.22 -2.00
C LEU A 22 -9.47 -1.76 -2.34
N PHE A 23 -10.20 -1.11 -1.45
CA PHE A 23 -10.27 0.36 -1.41
C PHE A 23 -9.53 0.90 -0.20
N GLY A 24 -9.37 2.21 -0.07
CA GLY A 24 -8.81 2.84 1.10
C GLY A 24 -8.95 4.36 1.05
N ASN A 25 -8.23 5.03 1.94
CA ASN A 25 -8.14 6.49 1.97
C ASN A 25 -6.82 6.94 2.61
N ARG A 26 -6.53 8.24 2.46
CA ARG A 26 -5.38 8.92 3.08
C ARG A 26 -5.83 9.90 4.18
N GLY A 27 -6.63 9.39 5.11
CA GLY A 27 -7.02 10.11 6.32
C GLY A 27 -8.25 11.01 6.20
N GLY A 28 -8.91 11.06 5.04
CA GLY A 28 -10.09 11.92 4.85
C GLY A 28 -10.30 12.38 3.42
N ARG A 29 -11.03 13.49 3.27
CA ARG A 29 -11.32 14.13 1.99
C ARG A 29 -10.19 15.08 1.60
N PHE A 30 -9.68 14.91 0.40
CA PHE A 30 -8.80 15.89 -0.23
C PHE A 30 -9.27 16.28 -1.63
N HIS A 31 -10.17 15.54 -2.27
CA HIS A 31 -10.80 15.97 -3.52
C HIS A 31 -11.81 17.10 -3.27
N ASP A 32 -12.09 17.88 -4.31
CA ASP A 32 -13.25 18.78 -4.33
C ASP A 32 -14.52 17.98 -4.67
N PRO A 33 -15.55 17.93 -3.80
CA PRO A 33 -16.75 17.11 -4.04
C PRO A 33 -17.66 17.63 -5.17
N GLN A 34 -17.51 18.89 -5.59
CA GLN A 34 -18.27 19.47 -6.70
C GLN A 34 -17.56 19.19 -8.03
N THR A 35 -16.27 19.53 -8.11
CA THR A 35 -15.49 19.43 -9.36
C THR A 35 -14.80 18.08 -9.55
N ARG A 36 -14.68 17.28 -8.48
CA ARG A 36 -13.88 16.05 -8.40
C ARG A 36 -12.39 16.28 -8.71
N ALA A 37 -11.91 17.52 -8.58
CA ALA A 37 -10.50 17.86 -8.78
C ALA A 37 -9.64 17.36 -7.62
N LEU A 38 -8.38 17.01 -7.93
CA LEU A 38 -7.36 16.69 -6.94
C LEU A 38 -6.50 17.93 -6.64
N PRO A 39 -6.24 18.25 -5.36
CA PRO A 39 -5.30 19.29 -4.99
C PRO A 39 -3.85 18.78 -5.08
N GLN A 40 -2.89 19.70 -4.95
CA GLN A 40 -1.47 19.32 -4.86
C GLN A 40 -1.17 18.38 -3.69
N ARG A 41 -1.86 18.53 -2.55
CA ARG A 41 -1.70 17.64 -1.38
C ARG A 41 -2.71 16.50 -1.41
N THR A 42 -2.24 15.29 -1.74
CA THR A 42 -3.09 14.10 -1.95
C THR A 42 -3.31 13.27 -0.68
N TYR A 43 -3.40 13.91 0.49
CA TYR A 43 -3.73 13.29 1.78
C TYR A 43 -4.29 14.30 2.77
N ALA A 44 -5.16 13.85 3.67
CA ALA A 44 -5.74 14.66 4.74
C ALA A 44 -5.07 14.42 6.09
N SER A 45 -4.60 13.19 6.37
CA SER A 45 -3.88 12.86 7.59
C SER A 45 -2.86 11.74 7.36
N ARG A 46 -2.21 11.27 8.45
CA ARG A 46 -1.26 10.15 8.43
C ARG A 46 -1.94 8.78 8.42
N GLN A 47 -3.26 8.74 8.61
CA GLN A 47 -4.05 7.51 8.69
C GLN A 47 -4.33 6.99 7.28
N TRP A 48 -3.33 6.36 6.68
CA TRP A 48 -3.43 5.74 5.37
C TRP A 48 -3.84 4.30 5.57
N ILE A 49 -5.07 3.99 5.18
CA ILE A 49 -5.70 2.70 5.47
C ILE A 49 -6.24 2.04 4.20
N CYS A 50 -6.15 0.72 4.14
CA CYS A 50 -6.83 -0.10 3.14
C CYS A 50 -7.95 -0.94 3.78
N CYS A 51 -9.03 -1.12 3.04
CA CYS A 51 -10.35 -1.57 3.45
C CYS A 51 -10.90 -2.57 2.42
N VAL A 52 -11.84 -3.43 2.85
CA VAL A 52 -12.59 -4.31 1.94
C VAL A 52 -13.58 -3.51 1.09
N LEU A 53 -13.81 -3.90 -0.16
CA LEU A 53 -14.71 -3.18 -1.08
C LEU A 53 -16.16 -3.06 -0.56
N ALA A 54 -16.65 -4.08 0.14
CA ALA A 54 -18.01 -4.13 0.68
C ALA A 54 -17.99 -4.42 2.18
N PHE A 55 -18.68 -3.59 2.96
CA PHE A 55 -18.76 -3.75 4.42
C PHE A 55 -20.13 -3.28 4.92
N LYS A 56 -20.83 -4.13 5.69
CA LYS A 56 -22.15 -3.84 6.30
C LYS A 56 -23.17 -3.23 5.34
N GLY A 57 -23.19 -3.68 4.08
CA GLY A 57 -24.11 -3.15 3.05
C GLY A 57 -23.95 -1.66 2.70
N ARG A 58 -22.88 -0.98 3.17
CA ARG A 58 -22.68 0.45 2.94
C ARG A 58 -22.44 0.71 1.45
N ARG A 59 -23.26 1.60 0.86
CA ARG A 59 -23.05 2.15 -0.48
C ARG A 59 -22.33 3.49 -0.35
N ARG A 60 -21.30 3.70 -1.16
CA ARG A 60 -20.49 4.92 -1.17
C ARG A 60 -20.59 5.58 -2.53
N GLN A 61 -20.76 6.89 -2.54
CA GLN A 61 -20.54 7.68 -3.74
C GLN A 61 -19.05 8.03 -3.79
N VAL A 62 -18.33 7.45 -4.76
CA VAL A 62 -16.91 7.73 -4.97
C VAL A 62 -16.73 9.23 -5.19
N TRP A 63 -15.86 9.82 -4.38
CA TRP A 63 -15.53 11.25 -4.38
C TRP A 63 -16.76 12.14 -4.20
N GLY A 64 -17.65 11.73 -3.28
CA GLY A 64 -18.75 12.52 -2.77
C GLY A 64 -18.37 13.32 -1.50
N LYS A 65 -19.31 13.51 -0.57
CA LYS A 65 -19.06 14.33 0.63
C LYS A 65 -18.08 13.69 1.64
N GLY A 66 -17.79 12.40 1.52
CA GLY A 66 -16.94 11.63 2.43
C GLY A 66 -15.44 11.73 2.14
N TYR A 67 -14.68 10.72 2.55
CA TYR A 67 -13.24 10.61 2.26
C TYR A 67 -12.99 10.52 0.76
N THR A 68 -11.76 10.84 0.32
CA THR A 68 -11.35 10.47 -1.03
C THR A 68 -11.11 8.96 -1.09
N GLU A 69 -11.99 8.21 -1.74
CA GLU A 69 -11.79 6.78 -1.95
C GLU A 69 -10.65 6.55 -2.94
N LEU A 70 -9.76 5.64 -2.56
CA LEU A 70 -8.63 5.16 -3.34
C LEU A 70 -8.77 3.65 -3.54
N PHE A 71 -8.21 3.12 -4.62
CA PHE A 71 -8.32 1.70 -4.96
C PHE A 71 -6.97 1.12 -5.32
N PHE A 72 -6.76 -0.12 -4.90
CA PHE A 72 -5.50 -0.84 -5.01
C PHE A 72 -5.72 -2.13 -5.78
N CYS A 73 -4.77 -2.45 -6.66
CA CYS A 73 -4.72 -3.74 -7.34
C CYS A 73 -4.91 -4.88 -6.33
N ASP A 74 -4.13 -4.86 -5.25
CA ASP A 74 -4.21 -5.78 -4.13
C ASP A 74 -3.66 -5.15 -2.84
N GLU A 75 -3.50 -5.96 -1.78
CA GLU A 75 -2.93 -5.46 -0.53
C GLU A 75 -1.44 -5.16 -0.63
N ILE A 76 -0.69 -5.92 -1.43
CA ILE A 76 0.74 -5.67 -1.67
C ILE A 76 0.95 -4.24 -2.18
N THR A 77 0.13 -3.83 -3.13
CA THR A 77 0.10 -2.46 -3.66
C THR A 77 -0.23 -1.43 -2.57
N ALA A 78 -1.22 -1.70 -1.73
CA ALA A 78 -1.61 -0.79 -0.65
C ALA A 78 -0.50 -0.63 0.41
N LEU A 79 0.10 -1.74 0.81
CA LEU A 79 1.21 -1.82 1.75
C LEU A 79 2.45 -1.08 1.24
N ALA A 80 2.79 -1.27 -0.04
CA ALA A 80 3.88 -0.55 -0.70
C ALA A 80 3.65 0.96 -0.72
N ALA A 81 2.42 1.39 -1.03
CA ALA A 81 2.00 2.79 -0.96
C ALA A 81 1.89 3.32 0.49
N GLY A 82 2.28 2.54 1.50
CA GLY A 82 2.32 2.94 2.90
C GLY A 82 0.98 2.93 3.63
N HIS A 83 -0.01 2.18 3.14
CA HIS A 83 -1.28 1.97 3.83
C HIS A 83 -1.18 0.73 4.73
N ARG A 84 -1.87 0.76 5.87
CA ARG A 84 -2.06 -0.42 6.73
C ARG A 84 -3.51 -0.91 6.69
N PRO A 85 -3.82 -2.15 7.14
CA PRO A 85 -5.20 -2.60 7.22
C PRO A 85 -6.05 -1.73 8.15
N CYS A 86 -7.30 -1.52 7.75
CA CYS A 86 -8.28 -0.72 8.49
C CYS A 86 -8.82 -1.46 9.72
N MET A 87 -8.87 -0.78 10.86
CA MET A 87 -9.38 -1.35 12.12
C MET A 87 -10.90 -1.50 12.21
N GLU A 88 -11.66 -0.92 11.28
CA GLU A 88 -13.12 -1.05 11.23
C GLU A 88 -13.52 -2.31 10.47
N CYS A 89 -13.18 -2.40 9.18
CA CYS A 89 -13.66 -3.45 8.29
C CYS A 89 -12.67 -4.61 8.07
N ARG A 90 -11.39 -4.41 8.45
CA ARG A 90 -10.31 -5.40 8.36
C ARG A 90 -9.66 -5.63 9.72
N ARG A 91 -10.47 -5.66 10.79
CA ARG A 91 -9.97 -5.67 12.17
C ARG A 91 -9.03 -6.84 12.44
N ALA A 92 -9.35 -8.05 11.97
CA ALA A 92 -8.49 -9.22 12.14
C ALA A 92 -7.12 -9.00 11.46
N ASP A 93 -7.12 -8.55 10.21
CA ASP A 93 -5.90 -8.23 9.46
C ASP A 93 -5.08 -7.13 10.14
N ALA A 94 -5.73 -6.08 10.64
CA ALA A 94 -5.05 -4.97 11.30
C ALA A 94 -4.37 -5.39 12.61
N LEU A 95 -5.01 -6.28 13.38
CA LEU A 95 -4.40 -6.86 14.58
C LEU A 95 -3.26 -7.81 14.24
N ALA A 96 -3.42 -8.64 13.21
CA ALA A 96 -2.36 -9.53 12.72
C ALA A 96 -1.16 -8.74 12.19
N TYR A 97 -1.39 -7.67 11.43
CA TYR A 97 -0.36 -6.76 10.95
C TYR A 97 0.41 -6.13 12.10
N ARG A 98 -0.30 -5.60 13.12
CA ARG A 98 0.36 -5.02 14.30
C ARG A 98 1.20 -6.06 15.04
N ALA A 99 0.66 -7.26 15.26
CA ALA A 99 1.39 -8.32 15.97
C ALA A 99 2.65 -8.74 15.21
N ALA A 100 2.57 -8.88 13.89
CA ALA A 100 3.73 -9.21 13.05
C ALA A 100 4.76 -8.09 13.00
N LEU A 101 4.30 -6.83 12.89
CA LEU A 101 5.16 -5.65 12.96
C LEU A 101 5.93 -5.60 14.28
N MET A 102 5.26 -5.86 15.41
CA MET A 102 5.91 -5.88 16.73
C MET A 102 7.00 -6.94 16.79
N ARG A 103 6.70 -8.18 16.35
CA ARG A 103 7.69 -9.26 16.28
C ARG A 103 8.90 -8.87 15.43
N GLY A 104 8.66 -8.31 14.25
CA GLY A 104 9.74 -7.97 13.31
C GLY A 104 10.54 -6.73 13.68
N THR A 105 9.99 -5.82 14.48
CA THR A 105 10.69 -4.60 14.91
C THR A 105 11.24 -4.69 16.34
N GLY A 106 10.95 -5.77 17.06
CA GLY A 106 11.38 -5.96 18.46
C GLY A 106 10.68 -5.03 19.46
N LEU A 107 9.51 -4.47 19.11
CA LEU A 107 8.76 -3.62 20.03
C LEU A 107 8.17 -4.45 21.18
N THR A 108 8.49 -4.04 22.41
CA THR A 108 7.99 -4.66 23.65
C THR A 108 6.58 -4.18 23.99
N ASP A 109 6.33 -2.88 23.86
CA ASP A 109 5.03 -2.28 24.11
C ASP A 109 4.15 -2.35 22.87
N THR A 110 2.86 -2.62 23.07
CA THR A 110 1.90 -2.69 21.95
C THR A 110 1.60 -1.28 21.44
N PRO A 111 2.03 -0.91 20.21
CA PRO A 111 1.74 0.41 19.69
C PRO A 111 0.26 0.56 19.39
N SER A 112 -0.25 1.76 19.64
CA SER A 112 -1.53 2.22 19.10
C SER A 112 -1.45 2.33 17.57
N PHE A 113 -2.60 2.25 16.90
CA PHE A 113 -2.62 2.45 15.44
C PHE A 113 -2.14 3.84 14.99
N PRO A 114 -2.43 4.94 15.71
CA PRO A 114 -1.81 6.24 15.43
C PRO A 114 -0.27 6.26 15.55
N GLU A 115 0.33 5.44 16.43
CA GLU A 115 1.78 5.27 16.48
C GLU A 115 2.33 4.56 15.25
N ILE A 116 1.65 3.49 14.81
CA ILE A 116 1.95 2.82 13.55
C ILE A 116 1.82 3.80 12.38
N ASP A 117 0.75 4.62 12.35
CA ASP A 117 0.53 5.62 11.31
C ASP A 117 1.65 6.68 11.27
N ARG A 118 2.16 7.11 12.43
CA ARG A 118 3.32 8.01 12.53
C ARG A 118 4.60 7.37 12.01
N ARG A 119 4.84 6.10 12.34
CA ARG A 119 6.01 5.34 11.89
C ARG A 119 5.99 5.18 10.37
N LEU A 120 4.88 4.69 9.81
CA LEU A 120 4.69 4.55 8.37
C LEU A 120 4.79 5.88 7.63
N ASP A 121 4.38 7.01 8.24
CA ASP A 121 4.52 8.33 7.64
C ASP A 121 5.97 8.73 7.37
N HIS A 122 6.88 8.47 8.32
CA HIS A 122 8.32 8.75 8.16
C HIS A 122 9.01 7.78 7.20
N GLU A 123 8.43 6.58 7.02
CA GLU A 123 8.97 5.53 6.16
C GLU A 123 8.53 5.67 4.71
N ARG A 124 7.33 6.20 4.43
CA ARG A 124 6.82 6.34 3.05
C ARG A 124 7.21 7.64 2.37
N ARG A 125 7.59 8.68 3.13
CA ARG A 125 7.92 10.00 2.56
C ARG A 125 8.89 10.82 3.42
N SER A 126 9.66 11.66 2.75
CA SER A 126 10.40 12.78 3.35
C SER A 126 9.78 14.09 2.86
N GLY A 127 9.05 14.78 3.73
CA GLY A 127 8.23 15.92 3.34
C GLY A 127 7.15 15.55 2.32
N ARG A 128 7.31 16.00 1.07
CA ARG A 128 6.40 15.72 -0.06
C ARG A 128 6.94 14.66 -1.02
N VAL A 129 8.17 14.20 -0.83
CA VAL A 129 8.84 13.25 -1.73
C VAL A 129 8.68 11.84 -1.19
N ASN A 130 8.35 10.90 -2.06
CA ASN A 130 8.30 9.48 -1.71
C ASN A 130 9.68 9.02 -1.24
N ARG A 131 9.70 8.18 -0.21
CA ARG A 131 10.94 7.62 0.32
C ARG A 131 11.15 6.22 -0.25
N LEU A 132 12.30 6.01 -0.86
CA LEU A 132 12.80 4.70 -1.26
C LEU A 132 13.78 4.19 -0.21
N HIS A 133 13.83 2.88 -0.02
CA HIS A 133 14.79 2.20 0.85
C HIS A 133 15.74 1.37 0.00
N HIS A 134 16.99 1.22 0.44
CA HIS A 134 18.00 0.45 -0.28
C HIS A 134 18.31 -0.81 0.52
N ILE A 135 17.91 -1.97 0.01
CA ILE A 135 18.01 -3.26 0.72
C ILE A 135 18.50 -4.32 -0.26
N PRO A 136 19.40 -5.23 0.15
CA PRO A 136 19.72 -6.41 -0.64
C PRO A 136 18.46 -7.24 -0.96
N VAL A 137 18.31 -7.69 -2.20
CA VAL A 137 17.17 -8.52 -2.61
C VAL A 137 17.05 -9.79 -1.78
N ALA A 138 18.19 -10.36 -1.36
CA ALA A 138 18.25 -11.55 -0.52
C ALA A 138 17.60 -11.37 0.87
N ASP A 139 17.50 -10.12 1.36
CA ASP A 139 16.94 -9.80 2.67
C ASP A 139 15.44 -9.45 2.60
N LEU A 140 14.87 -9.40 1.38
CA LEU A 140 13.49 -8.98 1.18
C LEU A 140 12.51 -10.15 1.31
N PRO A 141 11.47 -10.02 2.16
CA PRO A 141 10.42 -11.03 2.24
C PRO A 141 9.49 -11.00 1.04
N ASP A 142 8.74 -12.09 0.85
CA ASP A 142 7.58 -12.13 -0.03
C ASP A 142 6.61 -10.97 0.28
N GLY A 143 6.13 -10.31 -0.77
CA GLY A 143 5.28 -9.12 -0.68
C GLY A 143 6.06 -7.80 -0.66
N SER A 144 7.38 -7.83 -0.75
CA SER A 144 8.18 -6.62 -1.00
C SER A 144 7.93 -6.09 -2.40
N MET A 145 7.63 -4.79 -2.52
CA MET A 145 7.54 -4.10 -3.80
C MET A 145 8.79 -3.26 -4.02
N ILE A 146 9.37 -3.40 -5.20
CA ILE A 146 10.60 -2.73 -5.61
C ILE A 146 10.38 -1.97 -6.92
N LEU A 147 11.16 -0.92 -7.13
CA LEU A 147 11.24 -0.22 -8.40
C LEU A 147 12.12 -1.04 -9.36
N ARG A 148 11.71 -1.15 -10.62
CA ARG A 148 12.57 -1.72 -11.67
C ARG A 148 13.80 -0.86 -11.87
N GLU A 149 14.91 -1.47 -12.27
CA GLU A 149 16.18 -0.77 -12.54
C GLU A 149 16.04 0.30 -13.64
N ASP A 150 15.17 0.08 -14.63
CA ASP A 150 14.85 1.05 -15.68
C ASP A 150 14.00 2.24 -15.20
N GLY A 151 13.52 2.21 -13.95
CA GLY A 151 12.65 3.23 -13.36
C GLY A 151 11.23 3.26 -13.93
N GLN A 152 10.86 2.34 -14.82
CA GLN A 152 9.60 2.39 -15.60
C GLN A 152 8.53 1.42 -15.13
N GLY A 153 8.76 0.69 -14.04
CA GLY A 153 7.75 -0.20 -13.48
C GLY A 153 8.07 -0.67 -12.07
N PHE A 154 7.17 -1.51 -11.57
CA PHE A 154 7.24 -2.04 -10.21
C PHE A 154 7.22 -3.56 -10.25
N LEU A 155 7.97 -4.19 -9.34
CA LEU A 155 8.01 -5.63 -9.18
C LEU A 155 7.58 -5.98 -7.75
N ALA A 156 6.74 -7.01 -7.59
CA ALA A 156 6.49 -7.62 -6.29
C ALA A 156 7.29 -8.93 -6.18
N LEU A 157 8.01 -9.12 -5.07
CA LEU A 157 8.73 -10.36 -4.81
C LEU A 157 7.79 -11.41 -4.24
N LYS A 158 7.79 -12.62 -4.81
CA LYS A 158 6.98 -13.74 -4.36
C LYS A 158 7.66 -15.06 -4.70
N SER A 159 7.94 -15.88 -3.70
CA SER A 159 8.43 -17.25 -3.82
C SER A 159 9.65 -17.35 -4.77
N GLY A 160 10.63 -16.46 -4.57
CA GLY A 160 11.86 -16.41 -5.36
C GLY A 160 11.71 -15.83 -6.77
N ARG A 161 10.55 -15.25 -7.13
CA ARG A 161 10.30 -14.58 -8.41
C ARG A 161 10.00 -13.11 -8.22
N ALA A 162 10.23 -12.32 -9.28
CA ALA A 162 9.74 -10.95 -9.37
C ALA A 162 8.52 -10.90 -10.30
N LEU A 163 7.41 -10.39 -9.78
CA LEU A 163 6.14 -10.28 -10.50
C LEU A 163 5.97 -8.85 -11.03
N LEU A 164 5.85 -8.70 -12.36
CA LEU A 164 5.65 -7.39 -12.98
C LEU A 164 4.25 -6.87 -12.69
N TRP A 165 4.17 -5.77 -11.95
CA TRP A 165 2.91 -5.18 -11.52
C TRP A 165 2.23 -4.39 -12.65
N SER A 166 0.91 -4.49 -12.70
CA SER A 166 0.01 -3.59 -13.42
C SER A 166 -1.19 -3.22 -12.53
N PRO A 167 -1.96 -2.19 -12.90
CA PRO A 167 -3.19 -1.82 -12.17
C PRO A 167 -4.23 -2.94 -12.07
N ALA A 168 -4.21 -3.88 -13.04
CA ALA A 168 -5.14 -5.00 -13.15
C ALA A 168 -4.58 -6.35 -12.65
N GLY A 169 -3.38 -6.35 -12.05
CA GLY A 169 -2.72 -7.56 -11.58
C GLY A 169 -1.28 -7.69 -12.05
N TYR A 170 -0.66 -8.82 -11.77
CA TYR A 170 0.68 -9.16 -12.24
C TYR A 170 0.63 -9.74 -13.65
N VAL A 171 1.46 -9.23 -14.56
CA VAL A 171 1.41 -9.53 -16.01
C VAL A 171 2.60 -10.34 -16.53
N ALA A 172 3.66 -10.47 -15.74
CA ALA A 172 4.81 -11.29 -16.08
C ALA A 172 5.52 -11.80 -14.81
N ARG A 173 6.25 -12.91 -14.96
CA ARG A 173 7.16 -13.47 -13.95
C ARG A 173 8.58 -13.36 -14.47
N LEU A 174 9.42 -12.66 -13.74
CA LEU A 174 10.81 -12.37 -14.09
C LEU A 174 11.75 -12.99 -13.05
N GLU A 175 13.03 -13.07 -13.41
CA GLU A 175 14.07 -13.25 -12.39
C GLU A 175 14.13 -12.01 -11.49
N PRO A 176 14.33 -12.18 -10.17
CA PRO A 176 14.63 -11.06 -9.31
C PRO A 176 15.93 -10.36 -9.76
N PRO A 177 16.02 -9.02 -9.66
CA PRO A 177 17.28 -8.33 -9.81
C PRO A 177 18.31 -8.80 -8.77
N ALA A 178 19.59 -8.59 -9.05
CA ALA A 178 20.67 -8.93 -8.13
C ALA A 178 21.07 -7.72 -7.27
N GLY A 179 21.68 -7.99 -6.10
CA GLY A 179 22.27 -6.94 -5.27
C GLY A 179 21.26 -6.07 -4.52
N ILE A 180 21.58 -4.79 -4.39
CA ILE A 180 20.78 -3.80 -3.63
C ILE A 180 19.79 -3.14 -4.56
N VAL A 181 18.52 -3.07 -4.14
CA VAL A 181 17.42 -2.50 -4.95
C VAL A 181 16.70 -1.37 -4.24
N HIS A 182 15.97 -0.58 -5.03
CA HIS A 182 15.06 0.47 -4.54
C HIS A 182 13.73 -0.14 -4.10
N VAL A 183 13.49 -0.14 -2.79
CA VAL A 183 12.31 -0.72 -2.16
C VAL A 183 11.29 0.36 -1.82
N LEU A 184 10.05 0.10 -2.21
CA LEU A 184 8.89 0.97 -1.98
C LEU A 184 8.19 0.62 -0.66
N THR A 185 8.14 -0.68 -0.35
CA THR A 185 7.51 -1.17 0.87
C THR A 185 8.20 -0.59 2.12
N PRO A 186 7.46 0.08 3.02
CA PRO A 186 8.02 0.63 4.25
C PRO A 186 8.73 -0.41 5.13
N PRO A 187 9.86 -0.10 5.79
CA PRO A 187 10.58 -1.03 6.65
C PRO A 187 9.73 -1.70 7.73
N SER A 188 8.79 -0.99 8.34
CA SER A 188 7.88 -1.60 9.33
C SER A 188 6.91 -2.61 8.70
N THR A 189 6.54 -2.39 7.45
CA THR A 189 5.75 -3.35 6.68
C THR A 189 6.60 -4.54 6.24
N LEU A 190 7.84 -4.33 5.80
CA LEU A 190 8.79 -5.43 5.52
C LEU A 190 8.98 -6.32 6.76
N ALA A 191 9.18 -5.70 7.93
CA ALA A 191 9.27 -6.41 9.19
C ALA A 191 8.01 -7.24 9.48
N ALA A 192 6.82 -6.70 9.23
CA ALA A 192 5.57 -7.43 9.39
C ALA A 192 5.45 -8.63 8.42
N LEU A 193 5.81 -8.43 7.15
CA LEU A 193 5.77 -9.49 6.12
C LEU A 193 6.72 -10.64 6.47
N ALA A 194 7.96 -10.32 6.84
CA ALA A 194 8.96 -11.30 7.28
C ALA A 194 8.53 -12.08 8.54
N ASN A 195 7.65 -11.50 9.36
CA ASN A 195 7.23 -12.05 10.66
C ASN A 195 5.78 -12.55 10.66
N GLY A 196 5.30 -13.02 9.51
CA GLY A 196 4.09 -13.82 9.37
C GLY A 196 2.81 -13.06 9.06
N TYR A 197 2.88 -11.76 8.73
CA TYR A 197 1.73 -11.09 8.13
C TYR A 197 1.50 -11.62 6.72
N ARG A 198 0.30 -12.15 6.44
CA ARG A 198 -0.06 -12.71 5.14
C ARG A 198 -1.00 -11.76 4.40
N PRO A 199 -0.51 -10.93 3.47
CA PRO A 199 -1.33 -9.98 2.73
C PRO A 199 -2.16 -10.65 1.63
N LEU A 200 -3.24 -9.97 1.23
CA LEU A 200 -4.05 -10.35 0.07
C LEU A 200 -3.33 -10.02 -1.24
N TRP A 201 -3.09 -11.05 -2.06
CA TRP A 201 -2.54 -10.91 -3.40
C TRP A 201 -3.65 -10.84 -4.46
N HIS A 202 -3.38 -10.16 -5.58
CA HIS A 202 -4.19 -10.31 -6.78
C HIS A 202 -4.19 -11.77 -7.27
N GLY A 203 -5.30 -12.25 -7.84
CA GLY A 203 -5.43 -13.65 -8.28
C GLY A 203 -4.47 -14.07 -9.40
N SER A 204 -3.83 -13.11 -10.07
CA SER A 204 -2.80 -13.37 -11.10
C SER A 204 -1.37 -13.49 -10.56
N ALA A 205 -1.17 -13.38 -9.23
CA ALA A 205 0.14 -13.45 -8.59
C ALA A 205 0.71 -14.88 -8.55
#